data_AF-A0A848SYE9-F1
#
_entry.id   AF-A0A848SYE9-F1
#
_cell.length_a   1.000
_cell.length_b   1.000
_cell.length_c   1.000
_cell.angle_alpha   90.00
_cell.angle_beta   90.00
_cell.angle_gamma   90.00
#
_symmetry.space_group_name_H-M   'P 1'
#
loop_
_entity.id
_entity.type
_entity.pdbx_description
1 polymer ?
#
loop_
_entity_poly.entity_id
_entity_poly.type
_entity_poly.pdbx_seq_one_letter_code
_entity_poly.pdbx_strand_id
1 'polypeptide(L)'
;MPKSKKPRKATAKKHLHGKQRKRRARARRDGFTAVRKQKFLGALGETGVVRDACRIAGISSTTAYRHARKDPEFAAAWEEAHASSLPTLEATAYKRAVEGVEEPIVHGGKIVGTRTKYSDPLLKDIIGRAAAAKARIAGDDKDILTREEWENGWDFGEDGGKVDIDERYRAARDELEARLDEMRERLEAEPPCPTCGR
;
A
#
# COMPACT_ATOMS: atom_id res chain seq x y z
N MET A 1 -64.32 -46.61 -4.20
CA MET A 1 -63.79 -46.99 -2.87
C MET A 1 -63.11 -48.35 -2.95
N PRO A 2 -62.08 -48.61 -2.12
CA PRO A 2 -60.74 -48.98 -2.59
C PRO A 2 -60.41 -50.47 -2.48
N LYS A 3 -59.62 -51.00 -3.43
CA LYS A 3 -59.07 -52.36 -3.35
C LYS A 3 -57.78 -52.34 -2.51
N SER A 4 -57.84 -53.09 -1.41
CA SER A 4 -56.79 -53.31 -0.41
C SER A 4 -55.58 -54.08 -0.96
N LYS A 5 -54.42 -53.77 -0.37
CA LYS A 5 -53.06 -54.18 -0.72
C LYS A 5 -52.81 -55.69 -0.58
N LYS A 6 -51.94 -56.25 -1.44
CA LYS A 6 -51.15 -57.46 -1.14
C LYS A 6 -49.65 -57.14 -1.24
N PRO A 7 -48.80 -57.72 -0.37
CA PRO A 7 -47.41 -57.31 -0.19
C PRO A 7 -46.49 -57.86 -1.30
N ARG A 8 -45.50 -57.06 -1.71
CA ARG A 8 -44.44 -57.50 -2.63
C ARG A 8 -43.30 -58.16 -1.86
N LYS A 9 -42.94 -59.37 -2.28
CA LYS A 9 -41.86 -60.21 -1.73
C LYS A 9 -40.50 -59.51 -1.80
N ALA A 10 -39.70 -59.72 -0.75
CA ALA A 10 -38.29 -59.35 -0.69
C ALA A 10 -37.45 -60.34 -1.52
N THR A 11 -36.55 -59.81 -2.36
CA THR A 11 -35.46 -60.60 -2.96
C THR A 11 -34.15 -59.80 -2.88
N ALA A 12 -33.13 -60.49 -2.38
CA ALA A 12 -31.82 -59.98 -1.99
C ALA A 12 -31.09 -59.21 -3.10
N LYS A 13 -30.56 -58.03 -2.76
CA LYS A 13 -29.66 -57.25 -3.62
C LYS A 13 -28.25 -57.84 -3.54
N LYS A 14 -27.89 -58.71 -4.48
CA LYS A 14 -26.50 -59.10 -4.74
C LYS A 14 -25.65 -57.85 -4.95
N HIS A 15 -24.65 -57.66 -4.09
CA HIS A 15 -23.66 -56.60 -4.21
C HIS A 15 -22.68 -56.95 -5.34
N LEU A 16 -22.96 -56.48 -6.55
CA LEU A 16 -21.97 -56.47 -7.62
C LEU A 16 -21.04 -55.27 -7.40
N HIS A 17 -19.78 -55.58 -7.07
CA HIS A 17 -18.69 -54.61 -6.97
C HIS A 17 -18.39 -54.02 -8.35
N GLY A 18 -19.14 -52.99 -8.73
CA GLY A 18 -18.89 -52.19 -9.92
C GLY A 18 -17.69 -51.28 -9.69
N LYS A 19 -16.52 -51.66 -10.23
CA LYS A 19 -15.35 -50.77 -10.38
C LYS A 19 -15.82 -49.41 -10.92
N GLN A 20 -15.80 -48.39 -10.07
CA GLN A 20 -16.18 -47.03 -10.45
C GLN A 20 -15.18 -46.52 -11.51
N ARG A 21 -15.59 -46.58 -12.78
CA ARG A 21 -14.91 -45.84 -13.84
C ARG A 21 -15.12 -44.35 -13.54
N LYS A 22 -14.09 -43.66 -13.03
CA LYS A 22 -14.06 -42.19 -12.90
C LYS A 22 -14.33 -41.60 -14.29
N ARG A 23 -15.59 -41.26 -14.58
CA ARG A 23 -15.93 -40.48 -15.79
C ARG A 23 -15.18 -39.17 -15.65
N ARG A 24 -14.23 -38.88 -16.56
CA ARG A 24 -13.62 -37.55 -16.66
C ARG A 24 -14.76 -36.56 -16.75
N ALA A 25 -14.96 -35.77 -15.70
CA ALA A 25 -16.04 -34.81 -15.64
C ALA A 25 -15.83 -33.84 -16.80
N ARG A 26 -16.70 -33.88 -17.80
CA ARG A 26 -16.72 -32.89 -18.88
C ARG A 26 -16.77 -31.53 -18.20
N ALA A 27 -15.74 -30.70 -18.41
CA ALA A 27 -15.70 -29.37 -17.83
C ALA A 27 -17.01 -28.68 -18.20
N ARG A 28 -17.87 -28.41 -17.22
CA ARG A 28 -19.09 -27.64 -17.47
C ARG A 28 -18.65 -26.32 -18.09
N ARG A 29 -19.29 -25.89 -19.18
CA ARG A 29 -18.98 -24.60 -19.85
C ARG A 29 -19.02 -23.42 -18.87
N ASP A 30 -19.75 -23.57 -17.77
CA ASP A 30 -19.95 -22.56 -16.73
C ASP A 30 -19.02 -22.76 -15.52
N GLY A 31 -18.06 -23.69 -15.63
CA GLY A 31 -17.07 -23.95 -14.61
C GLY A 31 -16.12 -22.78 -14.44
N PHE A 32 -15.75 -22.48 -13.20
CA PHE A 32 -14.66 -21.56 -12.91
C PHE A 32 -13.33 -22.28 -13.17
N THR A 33 -12.92 -22.29 -14.43
CA THR A 33 -11.70 -22.92 -14.92
C THR A 33 -10.47 -22.15 -14.44
N ALA A 34 -9.29 -22.79 -14.51
CA ALA A 34 -8.02 -22.15 -14.16
C ALA A 34 -7.79 -20.83 -14.94
N VAL A 35 -8.13 -20.79 -16.23
CA VAL A 35 -8.05 -19.58 -17.05
C VAL A 35 -8.94 -18.46 -16.51
N ARG A 36 -10.17 -18.77 -16.08
CA ARG A 36 -11.07 -17.77 -15.49
C ARG A 36 -10.58 -17.31 -14.11
N LYS A 37 -10.00 -18.21 -13.31
CA LYS A 37 -9.35 -17.85 -12.04
C LYS A 37 -8.24 -16.85 -12.27
N GLN A 38 -7.36 -17.11 -13.23
CA GLN A 38 -6.26 -16.20 -13.55
C GLN A 38 -6.75 -14.84 -14.04
N LYS A 39 -7.75 -14.81 -14.95
CA LYS A 39 -8.36 -13.56 -15.40
C LYS A 39 -9.01 -12.77 -14.26
N PHE A 40 -9.67 -13.47 -13.34
CA PHE A 40 -10.27 -12.87 -12.15
C PHE A 40 -9.19 -12.25 -11.25
N LEU A 41 -8.13 -13.01 -10.94
CA LEU A 41 -7.04 -12.53 -10.07
C LEU A 41 -6.28 -11.37 -10.69
N GLY A 42 -5.98 -11.42 -12.01
CA GLY A 42 -5.33 -10.30 -12.70
C GLY A 42 -6.17 -9.02 -12.66
N ALA A 43 -7.46 -9.11 -13.01
CA ALA A 43 -8.35 -7.97 -12.95
C ALA A 43 -8.57 -7.43 -11.52
N LEU A 44 -8.57 -8.32 -10.52
CA LEU A 44 -8.61 -7.92 -9.11
C LEU A 44 -7.33 -7.21 -8.70
N GLY A 45 -6.18 -7.68 -9.17
CA GLY A 45 -4.87 -7.07 -8.95
C GLY A 45 -4.75 -5.65 -9.49
N GLU A 46 -5.38 -5.39 -10.63
CA GLU A 46 -5.35 -4.07 -11.27
C GLU A 46 -6.35 -3.09 -10.64
N THR A 47 -7.57 -3.56 -10.33
CA THR A 47 -8.69 -2.67 -9.98
C THR A 47 -9.03 -2.66 -8.50
N GLY A 48 -8.74 -3.73 -7.77
CA GLY A 48 -9.23 -3.97 -6.40
C GLY A 48 -10.76 -4.18 -6.31
N VAL A 49 -11.49 -4.17 -7.43
CA VAL A 49 -12.95 -4.25 -7.44
C VAL A 49 -13.42 -5.63 -7.88
N VAL A 50 -13.93 -6.41 -6.92
CA VAL A 50 -14.42 -7.79 -7.15
C VAL A 50 -15.48 -7.86 -8.25
N ARG A 51 -16.37 -6.85 -8.34
CA ARG A 51 -17.43 -6.81 -9.35
C ARG A 51 -16.87 -6.67 -10.77
N ASP A 52 -15.84 -5.84 -10.96
CA ASP A 52 -15.19 -5.66 -12.25
C ASP A 52 -14.37 -6.89 -12.64
N ALA A 53 -13.65 -7.47 -11.67
CA ALA A 53 -12.95 -8.74 -11.85
C ALA A 53 -13.91 -9.88 -12.27
N CYS A 54 -15.10 -9.96 -11.66
CA CYS A 54 -16.15 -10.91 -12.03
C CYS A 54 -16.65 -10.70 -13.46
N ARG A 55 -16.87 -9.44 -13.85
CA ARG A 55 -17.29 -9.07 -15.21
C ARG A 55 -16.26 -9.49 -16.25
N ILE A 56 -14.97 -9.23 -15.99
CA ILE A 56 -13.86 -9.59 -16.90
C ILE A 56 -13.67 -11.10 -16.99
N ALA A 57 -13.77 -11.81 -15.86
CA ALA A 57 -13.65 -13.27 -15.82
C ALA A 57 -14.90 -14.01 -16.34
N GLY A 58 -16.01 -13.30 -16.54
CA GLY A 58 -17.28 -13.87 -17.00
C GLY A 58 -17.92 -14.81 -15.97
N ILE A 59 -17.87 -14.44 -14.69
CA ILE A 59 -18.45 -15.23 -13.59
C ILE A 59 -19.31 -14.35 -12.67
N SER A 60 -20.20 -14.98 -11.90
CA SER A 60 -20.91 -14.29 -10.83
C SER A 60 -20.04 -14.16 -9.58
N SER A 61 -20.26 -13.09 -8.81
CA SER A 61 -19.62 -12.89 -7.50
C SER A 61 -19.88 -14.05 -6.55
N THR A 62 -21.09 -14.60 -6.53
CA THR A 62 -21.45 -15.79 -5.74
C THR A 62 -20.56 -16.99 -6.10
N THR A 63 -20.22 -17.15 -7.38
CA THR A 63 -19.31 -18.21 -7.83
C THR A 63 -17.89 -17.95 -7.33
N ALA A 64 -17.39 -16.73 -7.47
CA ALA A 64 -16.06 -16.34 -7.00
C ALA A 64 -15.89 -16.64 -5.49
N TYR A 65 -16.80 -16.13 -4.65
CA TYR A 65 -16.75 -16.35 -3.20
C TYR A 65 -16.91 -17.82 -2.82
N ARG A 66 -17.77 -18.58 -3.50
CA ARG A 66 -17.91 -20.02 -3.25
C ARG A 66 -16.61 -20.77 -3.53
N HIS A 67 -15.84 -20.35 -4.53
CA HIS A 67 -14.55 -20.95 -4.82
C HIS A 67 -13.49 -20.54 -3.80
N ALA A 68 -13.43 -19.27 -3.41
CA ALA A 68 -12.54 -18.81 -2.33
C ALA A 68 -12.75 -19.60 -1.02
N ARG A 69 -14.00 -19.88 -0.65
CA ARG A 69 -14.30 -20.68 0.56
C ARG A 69 -13.91 -22.16 0.47
N LYS A 70 -13.76 -22.71 -0.74
CA LYS A 70 -13.49 -24.15 -0.96
C LYS A 70 -12.04 -24.45 -1.28
N ASP A 71 -11.30 -23.44 -1.70
CA ASP A 71 -9.97 -23.56 -2.27
C ASP A 71 -9.05 -22.54 -1.57
N PRO A 72 -8.33 -22.98 -0.52
CA PRO A 72 -7.46 -22.10 0.26
C PRO A 72 -6.35 -21.45 -0.58
N GLU A 73 -5.82 -22.14 -1.59
CA GLU A 73 -4.79 -21.57 -2.47
C GLU A 73 -5.37 -20.41 -3.28
N PHE A 74 -6.60 -20.57 -3.80
CA PHE A 74 -7.28 -19.49 -4.51
C PHE A 74 -7.64 -18.32 -3.59
N ALA A 75 -7.99 -18.58 -2.31
CA ALA A 75 -8.21 -17.52 -1.33
C ALA A 75 -6.93 -16.74 -1.03
N ALA A 76 -5.78 -17.42 -0.85
CA ALA A 76 -4.50 -16.75 -0.64
C ALA A 76 -4.12 -15.89 -1.85
N ALA A 77 -4.24 -16.43 -3.07
CA ALA A 77 -3.97 -15.67 -4.29
C ALA A 77 -4.95 -14.49 -4.49
N TRP A 78 -6.19 -14.61 -4.02
CA TRP A 78 -7.15 -13.51 -4.03
C TRP A 78 -6.70 -12.37 -3.12
N GLU A 79 -6.32 -12.68 -1.88
CA GLU A 79 -5.83 -11.67 -0.93
C GLU A 79 -4.57 -10.98 -1.45
N GLU A 80 -3.64 -11.74 -2.03
CA GLU A 80 -2.44 -11.19 -2.67
C GLU A 80 -2.78 -10.24 -3.82
N ALA A 81 -3.68 -10.64 -4.73
CA ALA A 81 -4.15 -9.77 -5.79
C ALA A 81 -4.87 -8.53 -5.23
N HIS A 82 -5.67 -8.68 -4.19
CA HIS A 82 -6.33 -7.53 -3.57
C HIS A 82 -5.29 -6.55 -2.96
N ALA A 83 -4.27 -7.07 -2.29
CA ALA A 83 -3.17 -6.27 -1.74
C ALA A 83 -2.38 -5.57 -2.84
N SER A 84 -2.13 -6.22 -3.98
CA SER A 84 -1.40 -5.62 -5.11
C SER A 84 -2.13 -4.44 -5.75
N SER A 85 -3.44 -4.35 -5.58
CA SER A 85 -4.24 -3.22 -6.09
C SER A 85 -4.14 -1.96 -5.24
N LEU A 86 -3.76 -2.10 -3.95
CA LEU A 86 -3.75 -0.99 -3.00
C LEU A 86 -2.84 0.17 -3.43
N PRO A 87 -1.57 -0.05 -3.84
CA PRO A 87 -0.69 1.04 -4.24
C PRO A 87 -1.25 1.86 -5.41
N THR A 88 -1.88 1.19 -6.38
CA THR A 88 -2.50 1.85 -7.55
C THR A 88 -3.71 2.70 -7.14
N LEU A 89 -4.54 2.18 -6.23
CA LEU A 89 -5.69 2.90 -5.69
C LEU A 89 -5.26 4.10 -4.85
N GLU A 90 -4.21 3.95 -4.04
CA GLU A 90 -3.63 5.02 -3.23
C GLU A 90 -3.04 6.12 -4.11
N ALA A 91 -2.27 5.78 -5.15
CA ALA A 91 -1.77 6.74 -6.12
C ALA A 91 -2.90 7.50 -6.83
N THR A 92 -3.98 6.80 -7.21
CA THR A 92 -5.14 7.42 -7.84
C THR A 92 -5.89 8.35 -6.86
N ALA A 93 -6.04 7.94 -5.61
CA ALA A 93 -6.65 8.75 -4.56
C ALA A 93 -5.82 10.00 -4.29
N TYR A 94 -4.49 9.88 -4.22
CA TYR A 94 -3.56 11.00 -4.04
C TYR A 94 -3.73 12.03 -5.15
N LYS A 95 -3.71 11.61 -6.43
CA LYS A 95 -3.93 12.51 -7.57
C LYS A 95 -5.23 13.28 -7.44
N ARG A 96 -6.34 12.60 -7.13
CA ARG A 96 -7.65 13.25 -6.98
C ARG A 96 -7.75 14.18 -5.78
N ALA A 97 -7.04 13.86 -4.70
CA ALA A 97 -7.05 14.64 -3.47
C ALA A 97 -6.15 15.89 -3.57
N VAL A 98 -4.93 15.72 -4.08
CA VAL A 98 -3.86 16.74 -4.04
C VAL A 98 -3.75 17.50 -5.37
N GLU A 99 -3.71 16.79 -6.50
CA GLU A 99 -3.62 17.42 -7.82
C GLU A 99 -5.01 17.90 -8.30
N GLY A 100 -6.07 17.21 -7.86
CA GLY A 100 -7.45 17.48 -8.23
C GLY A 100 -7.84 16.88 -9.59
N VAL A 101 -9.12 17.04 -9.95
CA VAL A 101 -9.66 16.60 -11.25
C VAL A 101 -10.29 17.79 -11.96
N GLU A 102 -10.00 17.95 -13.25
CA GLU A 102 -10.63 18.98 -14.07
C GLU A 102 -12.11 18.62 -14.36
N GLU A 103 -13.03 19.45 -13.89
CA GLU A 103 -14.45 19.39 -14.21
C GLU A 103 -14.79 20.49 -15.21
N PRO A 104 -15.41 20.17 -16.35
CA PRO A 104 -15.89 21.19 -17.29
C PRO A 104 -17.08 21.95 -16.68
N ILE A 105 -17.01 23.28 -16.74
CA ILE A 105 -18.13 24.15 -16.38
C ILE A 105 -19.02 24.25 -17.61
N VAL A 106 -20.18 23.59 -17.56
CA VAL A 106 -21.17 23.63 -18.64
C VAL A 106 -22.23 24.68 -18.33
N HIS A 107 -22.44 25.63 -19.24
CA HIS A 107 -23.51 26.60 -19.16
C HIS A 107 -24.24 26.68 -20.51
N GLY A 108 -25.56 26.50 -20.50
CA GLY A 108 -26.37 26.51 -21.72
C GLY A 108 -26.00 25.43 -22.75
N GLY A 109 -25.49 24.27 -22.30
CA GLY A 109 -25.07 23.17 -23.19
C GLY A 109 -23.70 23.37 -23.86
N LYS A 110 -22.98 24.46 -23.54
CA LYS A 110 -21.61 24.70 -24.00
C LYS A 110 -20.65 24.64 -22.83
N ILE A 111 -19.44 24.10 -23.05
CA ILE A 111 -18.36 24.14 -22.07
C ILE A 111 -17.80 25.56 -22.08
N VAL A 112 -17.93 26.27 -20.97
CA VAL A 112 -17.54 27.68 -20.82
C VAL A 112 -16.17 27.81 -20.13
N GLY A 113 -15.69 26.74 -19.49
CA GLY A 113 -14.36 26.68 -18.88
C GLY A 113 -14.13 25.35 -18.17
N THR A 114 -13.02 25.25 -17.43
CA THR A 114 -12.70 24.12 -16.56
C THR A 114 -12.46 24.61 -15.13
N ARG A 115 -12.81 23.77 -14.15
CA ARG A 115 -12.48 23.99 -12.73
C ARG A 115 -11.80 22.75 -12.19
N THR A 116 -10.66 22.93 -11.53
CA THR A 116 -10.03 21.86 -10.76
C THR A 116 -10.79 21.63 -9.46
N LYS A 117 -11.24 20.39 -9.23
CA LYS A 117 -11.91 19.97 -8.01
C LYS A 117 -11.02 19.01 -7.23
N TYR A 118 -10.72 19.40 -6.01
CA TYR A 118 -10.01 18.58 -5.02
C TYR A 118 -11.01 17.76 -4.21
N SER A 119 -10.52 16.68 -3.60
CA SER A 119 -11.35 15.79 -2.78
C SER A 119 -10.85 15.74 -1.33
N ASP A 120 -11.42 16.60 -0.49
CA ASP A 120 -11.10 16.67 0.94
C ASP A 120 -11.36 15.37 1.71
N PRO A 121 -12.41 14.58 1.41
CA PRO A 121 -12.60 13.27 2.06
C PRO A 121 -11.46 12.29 1.76
N LEU A 122 -11.00 12.23 0.50
CA LEU A 122 -9.87 11.38 0.13
C LEU A 122 -8.57 11.87 0.78
N LEU A 123 -8.37 13.19 0.85
CA LEU A 123 -7.22 13.78 1.53
C LEU A 123 -7.21 13.39 3.01
N LYS A 124 -8.36 13.51 3.68
CA LYS A 124 -8.52 13.13 5.10
C LYS A 124 -8.24 11.64 5.32
N ASP A 125 -8.73 10.76 4.45
CA ASP A 125 -8.49 9.32 4.55
C ASP A 125 -7.00 8.97 4.39
N ILE A 126 -6.31 9.62 3.44
CA ILE A 126 -4.86 9.44 3.23
C ILE A 126 -4.08 9.88 4.48
N ILE A 127 -4.39 11.07 5.02
CA ILE A 127 -3.74 11.59 6.23
C ILE A 127 -4.02 10.68 7.43
N GLY A 128 -5.27 10.23 7.60
CA GLY A 128 -5.66 9.34 8.69
C GLY A 128 -4.94 7.99 8.66
N ARG A 129 -4.77 7.40 7.46
CA ARG A 129 -4.00 6.16 7.29
C ARG A 129 -2.52 6.35 7.59
N ALA A 130 -1.92 7.45 7.12
CA ALA A 130 -0.53 7.78 7.40
C ALA A 130 -0.28 7.99 8.90
N ALA A 131 -1.18 8.70 9.59
CA ALA A 131 -1.13 8.87 11.04
C ALA A 131 -1.25 7.54 11.79
N ALA A 132 -2.18 6.67 11.37
CA ALA A 132 -2.31 5.33 11.95
C ALA A 132 -1.11 4.43 11.66
N ALA A 133 -0.45 4.57 10.50
CA ALA A 133 0.79 3.87 10.19
C ALA A 133 1.94 4.35 11.09
N LYS A 134 2.10 5.68 11.26
CA LYS A 134 3.06 6.27 12.20
C LYS A 134 2.86 5.75 13.61
N ALA A 135 1.61 5.69 14.09
CA ALA A 135 1.30 5.19 15.43
C ALA A 135 1.67 3.70 15.63
N ARG A 136 1.70 2.88 14.58
CA ARG A 136 2.13 1.46 14.68
C ARG A 136 3.64 1.29 14.71
N ILE A 137 4.38 2.26 14.17
CA ILE A 137 5.85 2.24 14.10
C ILE A 137 6.47 2.77 15.39
N ALA A 138 5.66 3.25 16.35
CA ALA A 138 6.13 3.97 17.53
C ALA A 138 7.30 3.28 18.26
N GLY A 139 8.51 3.78 17.97
CA GLY A 139 9.44 4.22 19.01
C GLY A 139 8.85 5.44 19.71
N ASP A 140 9.27 5.69 20.94
CA ASP A 140 8.77 6.83 21.70
C ASP A 140 9.07 8.14 20.93
N ASP A 141 8.26 9.20 21.08
CA ASP A 141 8.55 10.50 20.45
C ASP A 141 9.97 11.02 20.80
N LYS A 142 10.58 10.47 21.85
CA LYS A 142 11.96 10.67 22.29
C LYS A 142 13.01 10.15 21.30
N ASP A 143 12.66 9.20 20.43
CA ASP A 143 13.53 8.62 19.40
C ASP A 143 13.51 9.43 18.10
N ILE A 144 12.60 10.40 17.96
CA ILE A 144 12.52 11.28 16.78
C ILE A 144 13.42 12.48 17.01
N LEU A 145 14.50 12.61 16.22
CA LEU A 145 15.31 13.83 16.17
C LEU A 145 14.48 14.98 15.57
N THR A 146 14.10 15.92 16.42
CA THR A 146 13.36 17.11 16.01
C THR A 146 14.26 18.04 15.22
N ARG A 147 13.65 18.94 14.43
CA ARG A 147 14.39 19.93 13.64
C ARG A 147 15.28 20.83 14.50
N GLU A 148 14.77 21.25 15.65
CA GLU A 148 15.49 22.11 16.60
C GLU A 148 16.68 21.36 17.23
N GLU A 149 16.52 20.08 17.58
CA GLU A 149 17.64 19.24 18.06
C GLU A 149 18.71 19.09 16.97
N TRP A 150 18.33 18.82 15.73
CA TRP A 150 19.27 18.74 14.60
C TRP A 150 20.00 20.06 14.33
N GLU A 151 19.29 21.19 14.35
CA GLU A 151 19.88 22.53 14.18
C GLU A 151 20.86 22.86 15.33
N ASN A 152 20.65 22.29 16.52
CA ASN A 152 21.54 22.41 17.68
C ASN A 152 22.64 21.35 17.74
N GLY A 153 22.90 20.63 16.64
CA GLY A 153 24.02 19.70 16.53
C GLY A 153 23.78 18.32 17.15
N TRP A 154 22.53 17.95 17.44
CA TRP A 154 22.19 16.58 17.79
C TRP A 154 22.03 15.71 16.54
N ASP A 155 22.46 14.46 16.61
CA ASP A 155 22.34 13.48 15.52
C ASP A 155 22.11 12.07 16.08
N PHE A 156 22.00 11.07 15.20
CA PHE A 156 21.90 9.66 15.57
C PHE A 156 23.29 9.00 15.67
N GLY A 157 23.54 8.31 16.78
CA GLY A 157 24.71 7.47 17.00
C GLY A 157 24.63 6.12 16.28
N GLU A 158 25.69 5.32 16.37
CA GLU A 158 25.76 3.98 15.75
C GLU A 158 24.73 2.99 16.32
N ASP A 159 24.26 3.21 17.54
CA ASP A 159 23.23 2.44 18.23
C ASP A 159 21.80 2.94 17.93
N GLY A 160 21.65 4.00 17.14
CA GLY A 160 20.38 4.65 16.83
C GLY A 160 19.86 5.58 17.93
N GLY A 161 20.64 5.80 19.00
CA GLY A 161 20.33 6.79 20.04
C GLY A 161 20.67 8.22 19.61
N LYS A 162 20.02 9.21 20.22
CA LYS A 162 20.35 10.63 20.01
C LYS A 162 21.66 10.99 20.73
N VAL A 163 22.60 11.61 20.03
CA VAL A 163 23.88 12.10 20.56
C VAL A 163 24.08 13.56 20.19
N ASP A 164 24.53 14.38 21.15
CA ASP A 164 24.95 15.75 20.90
C ASP A 164 26.35 15.74 20.27
N ILE A 165 26.43 15.98 18.95
CA ILE A 165 27.69 16.02 18.22
C ILE A 165 28.46 17.30 18.57
N ASP A 166 27.78 18.42 18.73
CA ASP A 166 28.44 19.69 19.02
C ASP A 166 29.07 19.66 20.42
N GLU A 167 28.44 19.02 21.41
CA GLU A 167 29.05 18.75 22.72
C GLU A 167 30.32 17.88 22.61
N ARG A 168 30.30 16.85 21.76
CA ARG A 168 31.45 15.97 21.53
C ARG A 168 32.65 16.71 20.95
N TYR A 169 32.41 17.71 20.10
CA TYR A 169 33.47 18.48 19.45
C TYR A 169 33.64 19.90 20.01
N ARG A 170 32.88 20.29 21.04
CA ARG A 170 32.86 21.66 21.60
C ARG A 170 34.27 22.11 21.97
N ALA A 171 34.99 21.29 22.73
CA ALA A 171 36.37 21.58 23.14
C ALA A 171 37.34 21.69 21.94
N ALA A 172 37.19 20.84 20.92
CA ALA A 172 38.03 20.89 19.72
C ALA A 172 37.71 22.11 18.83
N ARG A 173 36.45 22.54 18.81
CA ARG A 173 36.00 23.74 18.10
C ARG A 173 36.51 24.99 18.80
N ASP A 174 36.36 25.08 20.11
CA ASP A 174 36.84 26.20 20.92
C ASP A 174 38.37 26.37 20.79
N GLU A 175 39.13 25.26 20.79
CA GLU A 175 40.58 25.29 20.57
C GLU A 175 40.95 25.78 19.16
N LEU A 176 40.22 25.32 18.14
CA LEU A 176 40.45 25.76 16.76
C LEU A 176 40.11 27.25 16.60
N GLU A 177 39.03 27.70 17.20
CA GLU A 177 38.55 29.09 17.13
C GLU A 177 39.54 30.04 17.82
N ALA A 178 40.02 29.69 19.02
CA ALA A 178 41.08 30.43 19.71
C ALA A 178 42.37 30.51 18.87
N ARG A 179 42.74 29.41 18.20
CA ARG A 179 43.92 29.37 17.33
C ARG A 179 43.73 30.20 16.06
N LEU A 180 42.51 30.24 15.51
CA LEU A 180 42.18 31.07 14.36
C LEU A 180 42.17 32.55 14.73
N ASP A 181 41.71 32.91 15.93
CA ASP A 181 41.75 34.27 16.44
C ASP A 181 43.19 34.74 16.65
N GLU A 182 44.05 33.91 17.24
CA GLU A 182 45.49 34.19 17.34
C GLU A 182 46.13 34.40 15.94
N MET A 183 45.75 33.57 14.97
CA MET A 183 46.21 33.72 13.59
C MET A 183 45.69 35.00 12.93
N ARG A 184 44.44 35.39 13.19
CA ARG A 184 43.85 36.65 12.70
C ARG A 184 44.54 37.86 13.30
N GLU A 185 44.71 37.89 14.63
CA GLU A 185 45.41 38.98 15.32
C GLU A 185 46.86 39.11 14.81
N ARG A 186 47.54 37.99 14.56
CA ARG A 186 48.90 38.01 14.00
C ARG A 186 48.96 38.58 12.59
N LEU A 187 47.96 38.31 11.74
CA LEU A 187 47.88 38.87 10.39
C LEU A 187 47.48 40.36 10.41
N GLU A 188 46.65 40.77 11.35
CA GLU A 188 46.28 42.19 11.54
C GLU A 188 47.41 43.02 12.15
N ALA A 189 48.27 42.40 12.96
CA ALA A 189 49.47 43.02 13.53
C ALA A 189 50.69 43.02 12.57
N GLU A 190 50.58 42.37 11.41
CA GLU A 190 51.64 42.35 10.42
C GLU A 190 51.78 43.77 9.82
N PRO A 191 52.92 44.45 10.02
CA PRO A 191 53.07 45.82 9.58
C PRO A 191 52.97 45.90 8.05
N PRO A 192 52.42 46.99 7.49
CA PRO A 192 52.18 47.10 6.05
C PRO A 192 53.49 46.88 5.30
N CYS A 193 53.39 46.22 4.14
CA CYS A 193 54.54 45.76 3.37
C CYS A 193 55.58 46.88 3.24
N PRO A 194 56.85 46.65 3.65
CA PRO A 194 57.88 47.69 3.64
C PRO A 194 58.23 48.20 2.23
N THR A 195 57.68 47.56 1.19
CA THR A 195 57.93 47.89 -0.22
C THR A 195 56.81 48.73 -0.86
N CYS A 196 55.58 48.69 -0.34
CA CYS A 196 54.44 49.42 -0.94
C CYS A 196 53.54 50.18 0.05
N GLY A 197 53.79 50.08 1.36
CA GLY A 197 53.18 50.95 2.39
C GLY A 197 51.65 50.88 2.47
N ARG A 198 51.05 49.77 2.02
CA ARG A 198 49.63 49.49 2.10
C ARG A 198 49.42 48.14 2.78
#